data_AF-A0A366MIF1-F1
#
_entry.id   AF-A0A366MIF1-F1
#
_cell.length_a   1.000
_cell.length_b   1.000
_cell.length_c   1.000
_cell.angle_alpha   90.00
_cell.angle_beta   90.00
_cell.angle_gamma   90.00
#
_symmetry.space_group_name_H-M   'P 1'
#
loop_
_entity.id
_entity.type
_entity.pdbx_description
1 polymer ?
#
loop_
_entity_poly.entity_id
_entity_poly.type
_entity_poly.pdbx_seq_one_letter_code
_entity_poly.pdbx_strand_id
1 'polypeptide(L)'
;MIFPKECKFVGNAATSPLGDKVYFLTEYLIHPTPDGIEVLKIQPKDGIGLMRDIESVELVAGPKDTFVWNKEVNTHDRAGLVRKALSTKKRCTVFGKEDDHMTFVCDPDLSTFETVHVFDITPPNPSLVDTLAGLESLGFFETANVVFDHHIRDISKLDTEVYPCRAGGFPHTLDRDIPPKGSRIACCRTGRQICHENYGYDFEFEDICPITQLNREPFIARCCRAENSGIGMYNGYFGAVVHWGANPKTIADALFAMIKEWRERND
;
A
#
# COMPACT_ATOMS: atom_id res chain seq x y z
N MET A 1 9.43 16.20 4.15
CA MET A 1 8.41 15.64 5.06
C MET A 1 9.04 15.23 6.38
N ILE A 2 8.46 15.64 7.50
CA ILE A 2 8.79 15.16 8.86
C ILE A 2 7.61 14.32 9.33
N PHE A 3 7.82 13.02 9.46
CA PHE A 3 6.79 12.07 9.86
C PHE A 3 7.44 10.96 10.70
N PRO A 4 7.19 10.93 12.03
CA PRO A 4 7.73 9.90 12.91
C PRO A 4 7.48 8.49 12.36
N LYS A 5 8.46 7.60 12.52
CA LYS A 5 8.34 6.22 12.01
C LYS A 5 7.20 5.47 12.68
N GLU A 6 7.05 5.65 13.99
CA GLU A 6 6.05 5.03 14.84
C GLU A 6 5.61 6.05 15.91
N CYS A 7 4.39 5.92 16.43
CA CYS A 7 3.86 6.82 17.45
C CYS A 7 4.67 6.81 18.76
N LYS A 8 5.41 5.73 19.05
CA LYS A 8 6.24 5.61 20.27
C LYS A 8 7.38 6.65 20.37
N PHE A 9 7.74 7.28 19.25
CA PHE A 9 8.73 8.36 19.22
C PHE A 9 8.12 9.74 19.49
N VAL A 10 6.79 9.82 19.65
CA VAL A 10 6.03 11.06 19.87
C VAL A 10 5.48 11.07 21.29
N GLY A 11 5.91 12.03 22.10
CA GLY A 11 5.31 12.29 23.41
C GLY A 11 4.26 13.40 23.34
N ASN A 12 3.34 13.40 24.30
CA ASN A 12 2.41 14.50 24.53
C ASN A 12 2.78 15.22 25.84
N ALA A 13 2.94 16.55 25.77
CA ALA A 13 3.38 17.40 26.86
C ALA A 13 2.25 18.25 27.46
N ALA A 14 0.99 17.81 27.38
CA ALA A 14 -0.16 18.61 27.81
C ALA A 14 -0.17 19.00 29.30
N THR A 15 0.22 18.07 30.18
CA THR A 15 0.48 18.35 31.60
C THR A 15 1.45 17.30 32.15
N SER A 16 2.75 17.61 32.22
CA SER A 16 3.75 16.63 32.67
C SER A 16 3.78 16.55 34.20
N PRO A 17 3.50 15.39 34.83
CA PRO A 17 3.79 15.20 36.25
C PRO A 17 5.31 15.07 36.52
N LEU A 18 6.16 15.01 35.48
CA LEU A 18 7.58 14.65 35.55
C LEU A 18 8.55 15.78 35.16
N GLY A 19 8.07 17.03 35.00
CA GLY A 19 8.92 18.20 34.75
C GLY A 19 9.64 18.17 33.39
N ASP A 20 10.91 18.59 33.35
CA ASP A 20 11.74 18.77 32.13
C ASP A 20 12.35 17.46 31.58
N LYS A 21 11.68 16.33 31.80
CA LYS A 21 12.16 15.01 31.38
C LYS A 21 11.24 14.38 30.33
N VAL A 22 11.84 13.63 29.42
CA VAL A 22 11.15 12.88 28.36
C VAL A 22 11.46 11.39 28.41
N TYR A 23 10.60 10.57 27.82
CA TYR A 23 10.90 9.15 27.64
C TYR A 23 12.10 8.98 26.70
N PHE A 24 12.94 7.96 26.92
CA PHE A 24 14.20 7.83 26.20
C PHE A 24 14.07 7.61 24.68
N LEU A 25 12.89 7.21 24.19
CA LEU A 25 12.60 7.14 22.75
C LEU A 25 11.97 8.41 22.18
N THR A 26 11.67 9.43 23.00
CA THR A 26 10.99 10.63 22.51
C THR A 26 11.91 11.41 21.58
N GLU A 27 11.57 11.44 20.30
CA GLU A 27 12.20 12.29 19.28
C GLU A 27 11.38 13.56 19.02
N TYR A 28 10.08 13.52 19.31
CA TYR A 28 9.18 14.64 19.10
C TYR A 28 8.20 14.81 20.26
N LEU A 29 7.82 16.05 20.54
CA LEU A 29 6.76 16.39 21.48
C LEU A 29 5.66 17.19 20.80
N ILE A 30 4.42 16.79 21.06
CA ILE A 30 3.24 17.60 20.81
C ILE A 30 2.97 18.37 22.10
N HIS A 31 3.03 19.69 22.04
CA HIS A 31 2.94 20.57 23.20
C HIS A 31 1.76 21.54 23.03
N PRO A 32 0.71 21.43 23.86
CA PRO A 32 -0.36 22.42 23.92
C PRO A 32 0.12 23.74 24.52
N THR A 33 -0.22 24.84 23.87
CA THR A 33 0.03 26.21 24.31
C THR A 33 -1.29 26.99 24.35
N PRO A 34 -1.35 28.17 25.00
CA PRO A 34 -2.55 29.02 24.97
C PRO A 34 -3.02 29.38 23.55
N ASP A 35 -2.10 29.45 22.58
CA ASP A 35 -2.39 29.84 21.19
C ASP A 35 -2.70 28.63 20.27
N GLY A 36 -2.64 27.41 20.79
CA GLY A 36 -2.84 26.15 20.04
C GLY A 36 -1.70 25.15 20.24
N ILE A 37 -1.55 24.20 19.33
CA ILE A 37 -0.55 23.13 19.46
C ILE A 37 0.73 23.48 18.70
N GLU A 38 1.88 23.25 19.32
CA GLU A 38 3.18 23.22 18.65
C GLU A 38 3.76 21.80 18.60
N VAL A 39 4.61 21.56 17.61
CA VAL A 39 5.39 20.33 17.45
C VAL A 39 6.86 20.68 17.64
N LEU A 40 7.50 19.98 18.58
CA LEU A 40 8.90 20.15 18.93
C LEU A 40 9.66 18.88 18.56
N LYS A 41 10.90 19.04 18.10
CA LYS A 41 11.88 17.96 18.02
C LYS A 41 12.74 18.01 19.27
N ILE A 42 12.93 16.84 19.87
CA ILE A 42 13.62 16.67 21.15
C ILE A 42 14.79 15.73 20.96
N GLN A 43 15.94 16.10 21.53
CA GLN A 43 17.04 15.18 21.74
C GLN A 43 17.11 14.85 23.23
N PRO A 44 16.78 13.61 23.64
CA PRO A 44 17.04 13.15 25.00
C PRO A 44 18.56 13.05 25.24
N LYS A 45 19.04 13.42 26.44
CA LYS A 45 20.44 13.18 26.85
C LYS A 45 20.71 11.69 26.99
N ASP A 46 21.93 11.30 26.65
CA ASP A 46 22.46 9.95 26.94
C ASP A 46 22.47 9.64 28.45
N GLY A 47 22.34 8.35 28.78
CA GLY A 47 22.55 7.86 30.14
C GLY A 47 21.89 6.50 30.42
N ILE A 48 21.47 6.29 31.68
CA ILE A 48 20.68 5.12 32.11
C ILE A 48 19.24 5.49 32.55
N GLY A 49 18.28 4.57 32.42
CA GLY A 49 16.88 4.77 32.84
C GLY A 49 15.89 5.14 31.73
N LEU A 50 14.59 5.14 32.06
CA LEU A 50 13.50 5.37 31.09
C LEU A 50 13.24 6.85 30.82
N MET A 51 13.46 7.71 31.82
CA MET A 51 13.25 9.16 31.72
C MET A 51 14.61 9.86 31.57
N ARG A 52 14.68 10.79 30.63
CA ARG A 52 15.88 11.52 30.23
C ARG A 52 15.69 13.01 30.42
N ASP A 53 16.74 13.67 30.87
CA ASP A 53 16.79 15.13 30.75
C ASP A 53 16.91 15.49 29.26
N ILE A 54 16.35 16.63 28.88
CA ILE A 54 16.40 17.10 27.50
C ILE A 54 17.77 17.73 27.21
N GLU A 55 18.40 17.34 26.10
CA GLU A 55 19.65 17.93 25.61
C GLU A 55 19.38 19.16 24.75
N SER A 56 18.43 19.04 23.81
CA SER A 56 18.03 20.13 22.94
C SER A 56 16.56 20.05 22.56
N VAL A 57 16.01 21.23 22.23
CA VAL A 57 14.63 21.44 21.77
C VAL A 57 14.69 22.30 20.51
N GLU A 58 14.02 21.85 19.45
CA GLU A 58 13.87 22.58 18.19
C GLU A 58 12.39 22.71 17.84
N LEU A 59 11.92 23.91 17.51
CA LEU A 59 10.55 24.13 17.06
C LEU A 59 10.38 23.62 15.62
N VAL A 60 9.56 22.59 15.43
CA VAL A 60 9.24 22.05 14.10
C VAL A 60 8.10 22.85 13.47
N ALA A 61 7.01 23.07 14.21
CA ALA A 61 5.85 23.83 13.75
C ALA A 61 5.15 24.50 14.94
N GLY A 62 4.88 25.81 14.83
CA GLY A 62 4.14 26.54 15.85
C GLY A 62 2.61 26.52 15.65
N PRO A 63 1.82 27.08 16.57
CA PRO A 63 0.35 27.02 16.53
C PRO A 63 -0.32 27.53 15.25
N LYS A 64 0.31 28.50 14.57
CA LYS A 64 -0.22 29.05 13.30
C LYS A 64 -0.06 28.08 12.13
N ASP A 65 0.94 27.20 12.22
CA ASP A 65 1.35 26.26 11.17
C ASP A 65 0.70 24.88 11.32
N THR A 66 0.07 24.62 12.47
CA THR A 66 -0.52 23.33 12.82
C THR A 66 -2.02 23.25 12.52
N PHE A 67 -2.49 22.03 12.28
CA PHE A 67 -3.89 21.64 12.23
C PHE A 67 -4.10 20.43 13.13
N VAL A 68 -5.16 20.41 13.94
CA VAL A 68 -5.52 19.24 14.74
C VAL A 68 -6.63 18.47 14.03
N TRP A 69 -6.32 17.24 13.63
CA TRP A 69 -7.28 16.36 13.00
C TRP A 69 -8.19 15.71 14.05
N ASN A 70 -9.44 16.17 14.13
CA ASN A 70 -10.37 15.82 15.21
C ASN A 70 -11.15 14.50 15.00
N LYS A 71 -10.95 13.81 13.88
CA LYS A 71 -11.58 12.51 13.60
C LYS A 71 -10.61 11.38 13.92
N GLU A 72 -11.16 10.23 14.28
CA GLU A 72 -10.39 9.01 14.46
C GLU A 72 -9.68 8.63 13.15
N VAL A 73 -8.45 8.13 13.27
CA VAL A 73 -7.62 7.68 12.17
C VAL A 73 -6.86 6.43 12.57
N ASN A 74 -6.57 5.57 11.60
CA ASN A 74 -5.59 4.52 11.78
C ASN A 74 -4.19 5.15 11.71
N THR A 75 -3.46 5.16 12.83
CA THR A 75 -2.11 5.73 12.91
C THR A 75 -1.07 4.95 12.12
N HIS A 76 -1.36 3.69 11.78
CA HIS A 76 -0.53 2.82 10.96
C HIS A 76 -0.77 3.03 9.44
N ASP A 77 -1.85 3.69 9.03
CA ASP A 77 -2.12 4.07 7.63
C ASP A 77 -1.35 5.33 7.24
N ARG A 78 -0.03 5.19 7.08
CA ARG A 78 0.87 6.32 6.78
C ARG A 78 0.51 7.08 5.52
N ALA A 79 0.25 6.38 4.42
CA ALA A 79 -0.12 7.03 3.17
C ALA A 79 -1.44 7.81 3.32
N GLY A 80 -2.42 7.23 4.01
CA GLY A 80 -3.68 7.91 4.31
C GLY A 80 -3.54 9.08 5.27
N LEU A 81 -2.59 9.05 6.22
CA LEU A 81 -2.27 10.20 7.08
C LEU A 81 -1.65 11.34 6.26
N VAL A 82 -0.72 11.05 5.36
CA VAL A 82 -0.12 12.07 4.46
C VAL A 82 -1.18 12.67 3.54
N ARG A 83 -2.07 11.85 2.94
CA ARG A 83 -3.22 12.34 2.14
C ARG A 83 -4.12 13.28 2.94
N LYS A 84 -4.43 12.95 4.19
CA LYS A 84 -5.21 13.80 5.10
C LYS A 84 -4.47 15.11 5.40
N ALA A 85 -3.18 15.04 5.73
CA ALA A 85 -2.36 16.21 6.01
C ALA A 85 -2.30 17.17 4.81
N LEU A 86 -2.08 16.67 3.60
CA LEU A 86 -2.13 17.45 2.34
C LEU A 86 -3.46 18.23 2.19
N SER A 87 -4.58 17.62 2.57
CA SER A 87 -5.91 18.23 2.44
C SER A 87 -6.12 19.45 3.34
N THR A 88 -5.37 19.56 4.44
CA THR A 88 -5.51 20.66 5.41
C THR A 88 -4.91 21.98 4.91
N LYS A 89 -3.99 21.91 3.93
CA LYS A 89 -3.16 23.04 3.47
C LYS A 89 -2.38 23.74 4.60
N LYS A 90 -2.17 23.05 5.72
CA LYS A 90 -1.32 23.48 6.82
C LYS A 90 0.03 22.79 6.70
N ARG A 91 1.06 23.43 7.27
CA ARG A 91 2.42 22.89 7.25
C ARG A 91 2.46 21.57 8.02
N CYS A 92 1.80 21.51 9.17
CA CYS A 92 1.77 20.32 10.00
C CYS A 92 0.36 19.92 10.41
N THR A 93 0.05 18.63 10.34
CA THR A 93 -1.20 18.06 10.83
C THR A 93 -0.92 17.08 11.94
N VAL A 94 -1.53 17.31 13.10
CA VAL A 94 -1.48 16.44 14.27
C VAL A 94 -2.70 15.52 14.27
N PHE A 95 -2.46 14.24 14.49
CA PHE A 95 -3.44 13.17 14.52
C PHE A 95 -3.48 12.53 15.90
N GLY A 96 -4.68 12.13 16.33
CA GLY A 96 -4.92 11.55 17.65
C GLY A 96 -5.50 12.55 18.64
N LYS A 97 -5.81 12.07 19.84
CA LYS A 97 -6.33 12.85 20.96
C LYS A 97 -5.27 12.89 22.07
N GLU A 98 -5.42 13.85 22.97
CA GLU A 98 -4.48 14.10 24.08
C GLU A 98 -4.18 12.84 24.91
N ASP A 99 -5.19 12.00 25.16
CA ASP A 99 -5.06 10.76 25.94
C ASP A 99 -4.80 9.49 25.09
N ASP A 100 -4.54 9.64 23.80
CA ASP A 100 -4.31 8.54 22.86
C ASP A 100 -2.91 8.63 22.24
N HIS A 101 -2.52 7.61 21.49
CA HIS A 101 -1.30 7.64 20.69
C HIS A 101 -1.42 8.72 19.62
N MET A 102 -0.70 9.82 19.82
CA MET A 102 -0.65 10.90 18.85
C MET A 102 0.49 10.68 17.85
N THR A 103 0.30 11.20 16.64
CA THR A 103 1.35 11.31 15.63
C THR A 103 1.12 12.59 14.83
N PHE A 104 2.02 12.94 13.93
CA PHE A 104 1.87 14.10 13.08
C PHE A 104 2.55 13.89 11.73
N VAL A 105 2.15 14.70 10.76
CA VAL A 105 2.84 14.82 9.48
C VAL A 105 3.09 16.31 9.24
N CYS A 106 4.36 16.72 9.18
CA CYS A 106 4.75 18.05 8.73
C CYS A 106 5.36 17.99 7.32
N ASP A 107 5.12 19.05 6.53
CA ASP A 107 5.55 19.19 5.14
C ASP A 107 5.17 17.93 4.33
N PRO A 108 3.86 17.58 4.28
CA PRO A 108 3.40 16.30 3.76
C PRO A 108 3.69 16.17 2.27
N ASP A 109 4.27 15.04 1.87
CA ASP A 109 4.71 14.80 0.49
C ASP A 109 4.68 13.31 0.14
N LEU A 110 3.74 12.93 -0.74
CA LEU A 110 3.60 11.55 -1.21
C LEU A 110 4.67 11.14 -2.22
N SER A 111 5.41 12.08 -2.82
CA SER A 111 6.51 11.73 -3.75
C SER A 111 7.67 11.03 -3.04
N THR A 112 7.70 11.10 -1.71
CA THR A 112 8.66 10.35 -0.88
C THR A 112 8.27 8.88 -0.66
N PHE A 113 7.09 8.46 -1.10
CA PHE A 113 6.61 7.08 -1.01
C PHE A 113 6.92 6.34 -2.31
N GLU A 114 7.28 5.07 -2.19
CA GLU A 114 7.46 4.21 -3.35
C GLU A 114 6.11 3.89 -3.97
N THR A 115 5.96 4.08 -5.28
CA THR A 115 4.73 3.72 -5.98
C THR A 115 4.80 2.26 -6.43
N VAL A 116 3.87 1.44 -5.98
CA VAL A 116 3.72 0.05 -6.43
C VAL A 116 2.57 -0.06 -7.41
N HIS A 117 2.85 -0.54 -8.60
CA HIS A 117 1.85 -0.73 -9.65
C HIS A 117 1.17 -2.09 -9.50
N VAL A 118 -0.14 -2.10 -9.23
CA VAL A 118 -0.92 -3.32 -9.04
C VAL A 118 -1.67 -3.65 -10.32
N PHE A 119 -1.29 -4.74 -11.00
CA PHE A 119 -1.95 -5.20 -12.22
C PHE A 119 -2.93 -6.33 -11.89
N ASP A 120 -4.20 -6.12 -12.22
CA ASP A 120 -5.28 -7.08 -11.95
C ASP A 120 -6.34 -7.08 -13.05
N ILE A 121 -7.28 -8.02 -12.98
CA ILE A 121 -8.39 -8.14 -13.91
C ILE A 121 -9.74 -8.23 -13.18
N THR A 122 -10.79 -7.81 -13.86
CA THR A 122 -12.19 -7.93 -13.42
C THR A 122 -13.07 -8.17 -14.65
N PRO A 123 -14.25 -8.80 -14.55
CA PRO A 123 -14.85 -9.54 -13.43
C PRO A 123 -14.24 -10.95 -13.22
N PRO A 124 -14.50 -11.66 -12.08
CA PRO A 124 -15.51 -11.37 -11.05
C PRO A 124 -15.19 -10.15 -10.17
N ASN A 125 -13.95 -10.06 -9.68
CA ASN A 125 -13.49 -8.92 -8.90
C ASN A 125 -11.95 -8.85 -8.98
N PRO A 126 -11.37 -7.65 -8.86
CA PRO A 126 -9.93 -7.45 -8.85
C PRO A 126 -9.35 -7.85 -7.46
N SER A 127 -9.32 -9.16 -7.22
CA SER A 127 -9.00 -9.74 -5.90
C SER A 127 -7.65 -9.33 -5.30
N LEU A 128 -6.63 -9.03 -6.11
CA LEU A 128 -5.34 -8.54 -5.62
C LEU A 128 -5.49 -7.11 -5.11
N VAL A 129 -6.14 -6.25 -5.89
CA VAL A 129 -6.43 -4.86 -5.50
C VAL A 129 -7.27 -4.83 -4.23
N ASP A 130 -8.36 -5.61 -4.18
CA ASP A 130 -9.24 -5.67 -3.02
C ASP A 130 -8.49 -6.10 -1.76
N THR A 131 -7.60 -7.10 -1.89
CA THR A 131 -6.80 -7.59 -0.75
C THR A 131 -5.79 -6.55 -0.28
N LEU A 132 -5.07 -5.90 -1.20
CA LEU A 132 -4.09 -4.86 -0.86
C LEU A 132 -4.76 -3.64 -0.22
N ALA A 133 -5.90 -3.20 -0.73
CA ALA A 133 -6.68 -2.11 -0.14
C ALA A 133 -7.16 -2.45 1.27
N GLY A 134 -7.61 -3.69 1.50
CA GLY A 134 -7.95 -4.18 2.83
C GLY A 134 -6.77 -4.13 3.79
N LEU A 135 -5.60 -4.63 3.38
CA LEU A 135 -4.37 -4.58 4.18
C LEU A 135 -3.88 -3.14 4.42
N GLU A 136 -3.95 -2.25 3.42
CA GLU A 136 -3.62 -0.83 3.56
C GLU A 136 -4.53 -0.16 4.61
N SER A 137 -5.84 -0.42 4.57
CA SER A 137 -6.79 0.14 5.54
C SER A 137 -6.52 -0.29 6.99
N LEU A 138 -5.93 -1.47 7.18
CA LEU A 138 -5.51 -2.00 8.47
C LEU A 138 -4.15 -1.45 8.91
N GLY A 139 -3.46 -0.67 8.06
CA GLY A 139 -2.13 -0.12 8.34
C GLY A 139 -1.01 -1.15 8.23
N PHE A 140 -1.25 -2.26 7.53
CA PHE A 140 -0.31 -3.39 7.45
C PHE A 140 1.04 -3.00 6.81
N PHE A 141 1.06 -1.94 6.01
CA PHE A 141 2.23 -1.47 5.27
C PHE A 141 2.91 -0.24 5.90
N GLU A 142 2.66 0.05 7.19
CA GLU A 142 3.27 1.18 7.91
C GLU A 142 4.80 1.27 7.70
N THR A 143 5.51 0.17 7.75
CA THR A 143 6.99 0.20 7.63
C THR A 143 7.48 0.29 6.18
N ALA A 144 6.58 0.16 5.19
CA ALA A 144 6.97 0.09 3.78
C ALA A 144 7.10 1.47 3.14
N ASN A 145 6.37 2.50 3.59
CA ASN A 145 6.23 3.80 2.88
C ASN A 145 5.91 3.60 1.39
N VAL A 146 4.83 2.87 1.10
CA VAL A 146 4.36 2.62 -0.27
C VAL A 146 3.01 3.29 -0.52
N VAL A 147 2.73 3.59 -1.78
CA VAL A 147 1.40 3.90 -2.31
C VAL A 147 1.09 2.97 -3.47
N PHE A 148 -0.17 2.61 -3.64
CA PHE A 148 -0.59 1.73 -4.73
C PHE A 148 -1.20 2.52 -5.89
N ASP A 149 -0.80 2.17 -7.10
CA ASP A 149 -1.39 2.63 -8.35
C ASP A 149 -2.04 1.43 -9.06
N HIS A 150 -3.35 1.48 -9.29
CA HIS A 150 -4.14 0.31 -9.69
C HIS A 150 -4.40 0.28 -11.20
N HIS A 151 -3.95 -0.80 -11.84
CA HIS A 151 -4.09 -1.09 -13.27
C HIS A 151 -5.05 -2.28 -13.45
N ILE A 152 -6.35 -2.00 -13.47
CA ILE A 152 -7.39 -3.04 -13.55
C ILE A 152 -7.92 -3.13 -14.98
N ARG A 153 -7.73 -4.28 -15.63
CA ARG A 153 -8.36 -4.54 -16.93
C ARG A 153 -9.73 -5.18 -16.74
N ASP A 154 -10.74 -4.49 -17.24
CA ASP A 154 -12.10 -5.00 -17.32
C ASP A 154 -12.27 -5.87 -18.58
N ILE A 155 -12.29 -7.19 -18.39
CA ILE A 155 -12.42 -8.16 -19.47
C ILE A 155 -13.84 -8.20 -20.05
N SER A 156 -14.86 -7.68 -19.36
CA SER A 156 -16.22 -7.60 -19.92
C SER A 156 -16.34 -6.64 -21.11
N LYS A 157 -15.33 -5.79 -21.30
CA LYS A 157 -15.23 -4.84 -22.43
C LYS A 157 -14.59 -5.45 -23.68
N LEU A 158 -14.17 -6.71 -23.61
CA LEU A 158 -13.59 -7.41 -24.75
C LEU A 158 -14.69 -7.91 -25.68
N ASP A 159 -14.44 -7.82 -26.98
CA ASP A 159 -15.34 -8.38 -27.99
C ASP A 159 -15.03 -9.86 -28.19
N THR A 160 -15.47 -10.68 -27.23
CA THR A 160 -15.25 -12.14 -27.21
C THR A 160 -16.53 -12.89 -26.88
N GLU A 161 -16.66 -14.10 -27.42
CA GLU A 161 -17.81 -14.98 -27.24
C GLU A 161 -17.70 -15.81 -25.96
N VAL A 162 -16.48 -16.18 -25.56
CA VAL A 162 -16.21 -17.06 -24.42
C VAL A 162 -15.21 -16.42 -23.46
N TYR A 163 -15.53 -16.45 -22.17
CA TYR A 163 -14.73 -15.85 -21.09
C TYR A 163 -14.10 -16.90 -20.16
N PRO A 164 -13.17 -16.55 -19.26
CA PRO A 164 -12.48 -17.54 -18.44
C PRO A 164 -13.35 -18.27 -17.43
N CYS A 165 -14.27 -17.57 -16.75
CA CYS A 165 -14.93 -18.09 -15.56
C CYS A 165 -16.37 -17.58 -15.37
N ARG A 166 -17.28 -18.49 -15.01
CA ARG A 166 -18.69 -18.19 -14.73
C ARG A 166 -18.89 -17.23 -13.56
N ALA A 167 -17.97 -17.22 -12.60
CA ALA A 167 -18.00 -16.27 -11.48
C ALA A 167 -18.01 -14.81 -11.98
N GLY A 168 -17.43 -14.55 -13.16
CA GLY A 168 -17.47 -13.22 -13.80
C GLY A 168 -18.84 -12.79 -14.31
N GLY A 169 -19.88 -13.62 -14.20
CA GLY A 169 -21.25 -13.32 -14.65
C GLY A 169 -21.48 -13.53 -16.15
N PHE A 170 -20.51 -14.13 -16.85
CA PHE A 170 -20.60 -14.33 -18.30
C PHE A 170 -21.54 -15.48 -18.68
N PRO A 171 -22.22 -15.39 -19.85
CA PRO A 171 -23.13 -16.44 -20.32
C PRO A 171 -22.41 -17.68 -20.88
N HIS A 172 -21.18 -17.54 -21.40
CA HIS A 172 -20.38 -18.63 -21.94
C HIS A 172 -18.93 -18.54 -21.42
N THR A 173 -18.45 -19.64 -20.85
CA THR A 173 -17.23 -19.63 -20.03
C THR A 173 -16.43 -20.92 -20.12
N LEU A 174 -15.10 -20.81 -20.18
CA LEU A 174 -14.18 -21.96 -20.29
C LEU A 174 -14.22 -22.91 -19.10
N ASP A 175 -14.57 -22.44 -17.91
CA ASP A 175 -14.64 -23.27 -16.69
C ASP A 175 -15.89 -24.16 -16.63
N ARG A 176 -16.88 -23.95 -17.51
CA ARG A 176 -18.16 -24.68 -17.49
C ARG A 176 -18.65 -25.19 -18.84
N ASP A 177 -18.32 -24.49 -19.91
CA ASP A 177 -18.90 -24.71 -21.23
C ASP A 177 -17.85 -25.24 -22.20
N ILE A 178 -18.31 -25.96 -23.22
CA ILE A 178 -17.49 -26.34 -24.37
C ILE A 178 -17.52 -25.13 -25.33
N PRO A 179 -16.38 -24.49 -25.63
CA PRO A 179 -16.35 -23.36 -26.54
C PRO A 179 -16.72 -23.81 -27.97
N PRO A 180 -17.60 -23.09 -28.68
CA PRO A 180 -17.86 -23.34 -30.10
C PRO A 180 -16.58 -23.23 -30.93
N LYS A 181 -16.43 -24.07 -31.96
CA LYS A 181 -15.32 -23.96 -32.91
C LYS A 181 -15.36 -22.60 -33.63
N GLY A 182 -14.19 -22.01 -33.84
CA GLY A 182 -14.02 -20.68 -34.43
C GLY A 182 -14.36 -19.52 -33.48
N SER A 183 -14.75 -19.80 -32.23
CA SER A 183 -15.08 -18.74 -31.27
C SER A 183 -13.85 -17.92 -30.89
N ARG A 184 -14.09 -16.64 -30.59
CA ARG A 184 -13.09 -15.76 -29.99
C ARG A 184 -13.17 -15.82 -28.47
N ILE A 185 -12.05 -16.13 -27.83
CA ILE A 185 -11.98 -16.49 -26.42
C ILE A 185 -11.07 -15.53 -25.66
N ALA A 186 -11.60 -14.88 -24.62
CA ALA A 186 -10.81 -14.09 -23.69
C ALA A 186 -10.11 -15.02 -22.69
N CYS A 187 -8.80 -15.26 -22.86
CA CYS A 187 -8.05 -16.10 -21.92
C CYS A 187 -6.54 -15.86 -21.94
N CYS A 188 -5.90 -16.19 -20.82
CA CYS A 188 -4.44 -16.23 -20.73
C CYS A 188 -3.88 -17.54 -21.32
N ARG A 189 -2.55 -17.69 -21.30
CA ARG A 189 -1.85 -18.92 -21.73
C ARG A 189 -2.47 -20.21 -21.20
N THR A 190 -2.91 -20.25 -19.94
CA THR A 190 -3.54 -21.43 -19.35
C THR A 190 -4.86 -21.78 -20.03
N GLY A 191 -5.71 -20.79 -20.32
CA GLY A 191 -6.96 -21.03 -21.04
C GLY A 191 -6.74 -21.48 -22.47
N ARG A 192 -5.73 -20.94 -23.16
CA ARG A 192 -5.33 -21.41 -24.51
C ARG A 192 -4.92 -22.88 -24.49
N GLN A 193 -4.10 -23.26 -23.51
CA GLN A 193 -3.66 -24.63 -23.33
C GLN A 193 -4.84 -25.58 -23.07
N ILE A 194 -5.77 -25.19 -22.17
CA ILE A 194 -7.01 -25.94 -21.92
C ILE A 194 -7.81 -26.14 -23.22
N CYS A 195 -7.97 -25.09 -24.03
CA CYS A 195 -8.70 -25.18 -25.29
C CYS A 195 -8.03 -26.16 -26.26
N HIS A 196 -6.72 -26.03 -26.45
CA HIS A 196 -5.95 -26.86 -27.36
C HIS A 196 -5.96 -28.35 -26.98
N GLU A 197 -5.78 -28.64 -25.69
CA GLU A 197 -5.72 -30.01 -25.19
C GLU A 197 -7.07 -30.75 -25.26
N ASN A 198 -8.18 -30.02 -25.10
CA ASN A 198 -9.51 -30.63 -24.98
C ASN A 198 -10.39 -30.49 -26.22
N TYR A 199 -10.21 -29.42 -27.01
CA TYR A 199 -11.15 -29.03 -28.07
C TYR A 199 -10.49 -28.75 -29.43
N GLY A 200 -9.14 -28.78 -29.49
CA GLY A 200 -8.37 -28.54 -30.71
C GLY A 200 -7.93 -27.08 -30.88
N TYR A 201 -7.48 -26.70 -32.08
CA TYR A 201 -6.79 -25.43 -32.35
C TYR A 201 -7.64 -24.39 -33.07
N ASP A 202 -8.92 -24.68 -33.30
CA ASP A 202 -9.82 -23.84 -34.10
C ASP A 202 -10.48 -22.76 -33.22
N PHE A 203 -9.67 -21.82 -32.73
CA PHE A 203 -10.09 -20.72 -31.85
C PHE A 203 -9.23 -19.47 -32.07
N GLU A 204 -9.82 -18.30 -31.84
CA GLU A 204 -9.10 -17.03 -31.73
C GLU A 204 -8.98 -16.62 -30.26
N PHE A 205 -7.86 -16.00 -29.87
CA PHE A 205 -7.60 -15.67 -28.47
C PHE A 205 -7.32 -14.19 -28.25
N GLU A 206 -8.03 -13.62 -27.29
CA GLU A 206 -7.77 -12.30 -26.73
C GLU A 206 -7.02 -12.47 -25.40
N ASP A 207 -5.77 -12.00 -25.30
CA ASP A 207 -4.98 -12.15 -24.08
C ASP A 207 -5.50 -11.25 -22.97
N ILE A 208 -5.71 -11.81 -21.79
CA ILE A 208 -6.14 -11.09 -20.59
C ILE A 208 -5.10 -11.13 -19.46
N CYS A 209 -3.93 -11.75 -19.69
CA CYS A 209 -2.96 -11.98 -18.63
C CYS A 209 -2.44 -10.65 -18.04
N PRO A 210 -2.51 -10.43 -16.71
CA PRO A 210 -1.95 -9.24 -16.08
C PRO A 210 -0.45 -9.05 -16.38
N ILE A 211 0.31 -10.15 -16.44
CA ILE A 211 1.76 -10.14 -16.71
C ILE A 211 2.07 -9.57 -18.11
N THR A 212 1.20 -9.78 -19.09
CA THR A 212 1.41 -9.27 -20.46
C THR A 212 1.09 -7.78 -20.59
N GLN A 213 0.44 -7.18 -19.58
CA GLN A 213 0.04 -5.78 -19.55
C GLN A 213 1.01 -4.89 -18.77
N LEU A 214 2.05 -5.49 -18.19
CA LEU A 214 3.06 -4.78 -17.42
C LEU A 214 3.71 -3.69 -18.27
N ASN A 215 3.75 -2.48 -17.71
CA ASN A 215 4.34 -1.30 -18.35
C ASN A 215 5.01 -0.34 -17.35
N ARG A 216 5.11 -0.74 -16.08
CA ARG A 216 5.65 0.03 -14.95
C ARG A 216 6.26 -0.90 -13.91
N GLU A 217 7.15 -0.36 -13.09
CA GLU A 217 7.84 -1.05 -11.99
C GLU A 217 8.03 -0.09 -10.80
N PRO A 218 8.15 -0.61 -9.56
CA PRO A 218 7.96 -2.01 -9.19
C PRO A 218 6.47 -2.38 -9.27
N PHE A 219 6.17 -3.63 -9.68
CA PHE A 219 4.79 -4.09 -9.84
C PHE A 219 4.45 -5.30 -8.97
N ILE A 220 3.16 -5.50 -8.71
CA ILE A 220 2.63 -6.78 -8.21
C ILE A 220 1.43 -7.24 -9.07
N ALA A 221 1.42 -8.51 -9.45
CA ALA A 221 0.39 -9.10 -10.31
C ALA A 221 0.05 -10.54 -9.91
N ARG A 222 -1.05 -11.08 -10.47
CA ARG A 222 -1.49 -12.47 -10.25
C ARG A 222 -1.25 -13.40 -11.44
N CYS A 223 -0.97 -14.68 -11.15
CA CYS A 223 -0.88 -15.77 -12.12
C CYS A 223 -1.50 -17.08 -11.60
N CYS A 224 -2.10 -17.90 -12.46
CA CYS A 224 -2.66 -19.22 -12.07
C CYS A 224 -1.64 -20.35 -12.14
N ARG A 225 -0.45 -20.04 -12.67
CA ARG A 225 0.64 -20.98 -12.83
C ARG A 225 1.65 -20.68 -11.74
N ALA A 226 1.64 -21.50 -10.69
CA ALA A 226 2.46 -21.30 -9.50
C ALA A 226 3.97 -21.21 -9.83
N GLU A 227 4.41 -21.91 -10.86
CA GLU A 227 5.79 -21.86 -11.36
C GLU A 227 6.22 -20.49 -11.91
N ASN A 228 5.28 -19.60 -12.23
CA ASN A 228 5.58 -18.21 -12.60
C ASN A 228 5.45 -17.25 -11.40
N SER A 229 5.25 -17.75 -10.18
CA SER A 229 5.22 -16.90 -8.99
C SER A 229 6.64 -16.66 -8.46
N GLY A 230 6.85 -15.50 -7.87
CA GLY A 230 8.14 -15.08 -7.32
C GLY A 230 8.47 -13.63 -7.68
N ILE A 231 9.60 -13.18 -7.18
CA ILE A 231 10.14 -11.83 -7.42
C ILE A 231 11.17 -11.91 -8.53
N GLY A 232 11.14 -10.98 -9.47
CA GLY A 232 12.09 -10.94 -10.56
C GLY A 232 11.62 -10.11 -11.75
N MET A 233 12.24 -10.38 -12.89
CA MET A 233 11.93 -9.71 -14.15
C MET A 233 10.82 -10.45 -14.90
N TYR A 234 9.78 -9.73 -15.27
CA TYR A 234 8.67 -10.21 -16.09
C TYR A 234 8.43 -9.22 -17.23
N ASN A 235 8.55 -9.68 -18.47
CA ASN A 235 8.37 -8.83 -19.67
C ASN A 235 9.18 -7.52 -19.64
N GLY A 236 10.37 -7.54 -19.04
CA GLY A 236 11.25 -6.38 -18.94
C GLY A 236 11.01 -5.47 -17.74
N TYR A 237 10.03 -5.77 -16.88
CA TYR A 237 9.73 -5.00 -15.67
C TYR A 237 10.05 -5.80 -14.42
N PHE A 238 10.55 -5.14 -13.37
CA PHE A 238 10.79 -5.77 -12.08
C PHE A 238 9.53 -5.77 -11.19
N GLY A 239 9.26 -6.90 -10.54
CA GLY A 239 8.13 -6.98 -9.61
C GLY A 239 7.91 -8.36 -9.01
N ALA A 240 6.75 -8.52 -8.37
CA ALA A 240 6.30 -9.76 -7.77
C ALA A 240 5.09 -10.34 -8.53
N VAL A 241 5.13 -11.64 -8.79
CA VAL A 241 3.95 -12.39 -9.24
C VAL A 241 3.54 -13.36 -8.13
N VAL A 242 2.26 -13.33 -7.78
CA VAL A 242 1.67 -14.23 -6.77
C VAL A 242 0.58 -15.11 -7.39
N HIS A 243 0.38 -16.29 -6.83
CA HIS A 243 -0.64 -17.21 -7.32
C HIS A 243 -2.07 -16.64 -7.12
N TRP A 244 -3.03 -16.94 -8.00
CA TRP A 244 -4.45 -16.53 -7.80
C TRP A 244 -5.05 -17.04 -6.47
N GLY A 245 -4.59 -18.21 -6.01
CA GLY A 245 -4.95 -18.76 -4.70
C GLY A 245 -4.14 -18.23 -3.52
N ALA A 246 -3.26 -17.25 -3.71
CA ALA A 246 -2.46 -16.69 -2.62
C ALA A 246 -3.34 -15.96 -1.60
N ASN A 247 -3.12 -16.26 -0.32
CA ASN A 247 -3.80 -15.61 0.80
C ASN A 247 -3.17 -14.23 1.11
N PRO A 248 -3.82 -13.38 1.94
CA PRO A 248 -3.32 -12.05 2.25
C PRO A 248 -1.88 -12.02 2.80
N LYS A 249 -1.49 -13.00 3.63
CA LYS A 249 -0.13 -13.09 4.17
C LYS A 249 0.89 -13.30 3.05
N THR A 250 0.65 -14.25 2.15
CA THR A 250 1.55 -14.54 1.02
C THR A 250 1.71 -13.33 0.10
N ILE A 251 0.63 -12.58 -0.13
CA ILE A 251 0.67 -11.35 -0.94
C ILE A 251 1.52 -10.29 -0.25
N ALA A 252 1.32 -10.09 1.05
CA ALA A 252 2.08 -9.10 1.81
C ALA A 252 3.57 -9.46 1.92
N ASP A 253 3.90 -10.73 2.18
CA ASP A 253 5.29 -11.22 2.22
C ASP A 253 5.99 -10.94 0.88
N ALA A 254 5.32 -11.22 -0.25
CA ALA A 254 5.84 -10.97 -1.58
C ALA A 254 6.05 -9.48 -1.85
N LEU A 255 5.11 -8.62 -1.42
CA LEU A 255 5.23 -7.17 -1.53
C LEU A 255 6.45 -6.65 -0.75
N PHE A 256 6.58 -7.02 0.52
CA PHE A 256 7.69 -6.57 1.36
C PHE A 256 9.05 -7.02 0.82
N ALA A 257 9.15 -8.29 0.41
CA ALA A 257 10.38 -8.81 -0.18
C ALA A 257 10.72 -8.11 -1.51
N MET A 258 9.72 -7.84 -2.36
CA MET A 258 9.90 -7.11 -3.62
C MET A 258 10.34 -5.66 -3.38
N ILE A 259 9.71 -4.94 -2.44
CA ILE A 259 10.10 -3.56 -2.10
C ILE A 259 11.54 -3.50 -1.60
N LYS A 260 11.93 -4.47 -0.77
CA LYS A 260 13.30 -4.56 -0.27
C LYS A 260 14.29 -4.70 -1.43
N GLU A 261 14.07 -5.68 -2.31
CA GLU A 261 14.96 -5.91 -3.44
C GLU A 261 14.94 -4.75 -4.46
N TRP A 262 13.78 -4.11 -4.66
CA TRP A 262 13.66 -2.92 -5.51
C TRP A 262 14.54 -1.77 -5.00
N ARG A 263 14.54 -1.50 -3.69
CA ARG A 263 15.36 -0.45 -3.09
C ARG A 263 16.85 -0.79 -3.18
N GLU A 264 17.22 -2.02 -2.85
CA GLU A 264 18.61 -2.49 -2.96
C GLU A 264 19.17 -2.39 -4.40
N ARG A 265 18.31 -2.38 -5.43
CA ARG A 265 18.70 -2.21 -6.83
C ARG A 265 18.84 -0.75 -7.28
N ASN A 266 18.19 0.19 -6.59
CA ASN A 266 18.09 1.59 -7.00
C ASN A 266 18.79 2.57 -6.05
N ASP A 267 19.26 2.10 -4.89
CA ASP A 267 20.18 2.81 -3.99
C ASP A 267 21.63 2.75 -4.50
#